data_AF-A0A2J2H8B8-F1
#
_entry.id   AF-A0A2J2H8B8-F1
#
_cell.length_a   1.000
_cell.length_b   1.000
_cell.length_c   1.000
_cell.angle_alpha   90.00
_cell.angle_beta   90.00
_cell.angle_gamma   90.00
#
_symmetry.space_group_name_H-M   'P 1'
#
loop_
_entity.id
_entity.type
_entity.pdbx_description
1 polymer ?
#
loop_
_entity_poly.entity_id
_entity_poly.type
_entity_poly.pdbx_seq_one_letter_code
_entity_poly.pdbx_strand_id
1 'polypeptide(L)'
;MRFLLVLGRVGYSVMLEEVLRELRGRGLSIDLNIYYGYKYHKRGEERSILGLIRDSEVVLLSICNRSIGELARSYSNYVVPLTPYAAEFSKIPTNLDLIKVFNYWDNPSRENLRDLLVYLYNTFTGSGVPYDEPKVVPDVGFVDEELKFIEKPVVSNREAPLIAVLLYYPTTFEEVSILKMVREFVNANYVIAYSRYGLYANALNKLIEAGIYPDLVLDFTYKGEPSFPETAISTYRRLNTVVLRGLVMHADDVESWQASPQGLNFFDLMFQVIMPEIEGVAEPVVIGGIGRLRRSDVLNGDLLGIVPINDRVRRLGGRINHWLSLRRKSNRDKRIAIIIYNYPPGEHNLGRASYLDVIESVKVILKALRDAGYAVDDPPSDLVKELIRGGIVNSPEYV
;
A
#
# COMPACT_ATOMS: atom_id res chain seq x y z
N MET A 1 18.33 5.91 29.58
CA MET A 1 18.08 6.96 28.57
C MET A 1 16.65 6.85 28.09
N ARG A 2 15.86 7.92 28.23
CA ARG A 2 14.45 7.98 27.83
C ARG A 2 14.31 8.64 26.47
N PHE A 3 13.88 7.86 25.49
CA PHE A 3 13.59 8.29 24.13
C PHE A 3 12.09 8.37 23.91
N LEU A 4 11.65 9.40 23.18
CA LEU A 4 10.34 9.44 22.55
C LEU A 4 10.53 9.36 21.04
N LEU A 5 10.00 8.33 20.40
CA LEU A 5 9.95 8.23 18.95
C LEU A 5 8.58 8.68 18.45
N VAL A 6 8.57 9.72 17.63
CA VAL A 6 7.40 10.12 16.85
C VAL A 6 7.44 9.41 15.51
N LEU A 7 6.57 8.41 15.36
CA LEU A 7 6.41 7.61 14.15
C LEU A 7 5.36 8.21 13.22
N GLY A 8 5.75 8.53 11.99
CA GLY A 8 4.81 8.88 10.92
C GLY A 8 4.06 7.67 10.36
N ARG A 9 4.59 6.45 10.55
CA ARG A 9 4.00 5.18 10.09
C ARG A 9 4.18 4.08 11.13
N VAL A 10 3.19 3.21 11.26
CA VAL A 10 3.20 2.09 12.23
C VAL A 10 4.13 0.94 11.85
N GLY A 11 4.66 0.93 10.63
CA GLY A 11 5.40 -0.19 10.05
C GLY A 11 6.67 -0.64 10.75
N TYR A 12 7.24 0.21 11.60
CA TYR A 12 8.48 -0.09 12.32
C TYR A 12 8.23 -0.67 13.71
N SER A 13 6.99 -0.60 14.21
CA SER A 13 6.68 -0.82 15.61
C SER A 13 7.05 -2.22 16.09
N VAL A 14 6.69 -3.27 15.32
CA VAL A 14 6.97 -4.66 15.70
C VAL A 14 8.47 -4.91 15.76
N MET A 15 9.21 -4.48 14.74
CA MET A 15 10.66 -4.66 14.68
C MET A 15 11.39 -3.87 15.79
N LEU A 16 10.93 -2.64 16.08
CA LEU A 16 11.44 -1.84 17.19
C LEU A 16 11.18 -2.48 18.54
N GLU A 17 10.01 -3.10 18.74
CA GLU A 17 9.68 -3.83 19.97
C GLU A 17 10.64 -5.00 20.19
N GLU A 18 10.87 -5.82 19.14
CA GLU A 18 11.78 -6.97 19.20
C GLU A 18 13.23 -6.55 19.49
N VAL A 19 13.70 -5.52 18.78
CA VAL A 19 15.03 -4.93 18.99
C VAL A 19 15.17 -4.39 20.42
N LEU A 20 14.17 -3.66 20.91
CA LEU A 20 14.22 -3.09 22.25
C LEU A 20 14.28 -4.19 23.33
N ARG A 21 13.52 -5.27 23.15
CA ARG A 21 13.58 -6.44 24.04
C ARG A 21 14.97 -7.06 24.04
N GLU A 22 15.59 -7.23 22.88
CA GLU A 22 16.96 -7.73 22.74
C GLU A 22 17.96 -6.83 23.49
N LEU A 23 17.92 -5.52 23.26
CA LEU A 23 18.86 -4.57 23.87
C LEU A 23 18.70 -4.50 25.39
N ARG A 24 17.47 -4.53 25.91
CA ARG A 24 17.20 -4.61 27.35
C ARG A 24 17.69 -5.94 27.95
N GLY A 25 17.53 -7.05 27.22
CA GLY A 25 18.09 -8.36 27.60
C GLY A 25 19.62 -8.35 27.71
N ARG A 26 20.30 -7.48 26.95
CA ARG A 26 21.75 -7.22 27.04
C ARG A 26 22.14 -6.23 28.15
N GLY A 27 21.18 -5.76 28.94
CA GLY A 27 21.42 -4.83 30.06
C GLY A 27 21.45 -3.35 29.69
N LEU A 28 21.12 -2.98 28.44
CA LEU A 28 21.08 -1.57 28.04
C LEU A 28 19.81 -0.90 28.60
N SER A 29 20.00 0.18 29.35
CA SER A 29 18.92 0.98 29.93
C SER A 29 18.33 1.96 28.89
N ILE A 30 17.62 1.42 27.91
CA ILE A 30 16.88 2.16 26.89
C ILE A 30 15.39 2.10 27.22
N ASP A 31 14.81 3.25 27.49
CA ASP A 31 13.36 3.44 27.61
C ASP A 31 12.84 4.15 26.38
N LEU A 32 11.95 3.52 25.62
CA LEU A 32 11.48 4.01 24.33
C LEU A 32 9.95 4.08 24.32
N ASN A 33 9.44 5.30 24.24
CA ASN A 33 8.04 5.58 23.99
C ASN A 33 7.79 5.81 22.51
N ILE A 34 6.65 5.33 22.00
CA ILE A 34 6.25 5.58 20.62
C ILE A 34 4.97 6.41 20.62
N TYR A 35 5.03 7.55 19.94
CA TYR A 35 3.85 8.33 19.60
C TYR A 35 3.58 8.21 18.10
N TYR A 36 2.33 7.89 17.75
CA TYR A 36 1.92 7.72 16.35
C TYR A 36 1.33 9.01 15.81
N GLY A 37 2.02 9.65 14.85
CA GLY A 37 1.70 10.98 14.37
C GLY A 37 0.29 11.14 13.81
N TYR A 38 -0.30 10.09 13.22
CA TYR A 38 -1.67 10.12 12.68
C TYR A 38 -2.73 10.47 13.74
N LYS A 39 -2.44 10.22 15.02
CA LYS A 39 -3.36 10.52 16.13
C LYS A 39 -3.45 12.00 16.45
N TYR A 40 -2.47 12.82 16.06
CA TYR A 40 -2.34 14.20 16.55
C TYR A 40 -3.58 15.08 16.37
N HIS A 41 -4.35 14.85 15.31
CA HIS A 41 -5.58 15.60 15.03
C HIS A 41 -6.80 15.12 15.84
N LYS A 42 -6.70 14.01 16.56
CA LYS A 42 -7.77 13.49 17.42
C LYS A 42 -7.82 14.28 18.73
N ARG A 43 -9.01 14.38 19.32
CA ARG A 43 -9.27 15.22 20.50
C ARG A 43 -8.37 14.81 21.69
N GLY A 44 -7.64 15.78 22.25
CA GLY A 44 -6.81 15.59 23.45
C GLY A 44 -5.38 15.12 23.17
N GLU A 45 -5.07 14.74 21.93
CA GLU A 45 -3.77 14.17 21.56
C GLU A 45 -2.62 15.19 21.62
N GLU A 46 -2.89 16.47 21.40
CA GLU A 46 -1.90 17.54 21.60
C GLU A 46 -1.37 17.60 23.04
N ARG A 47 -2.24 17.43 24.05
CA ARG A 47 -1.81 17.38 25.46
C ARG A 47 -1.04 16.09 25.75
N SER A 48 -1.50 14.98 25.18
CA SER A 48 -0.86 13.66 25.33
C SER A 48 0.59 13.69 24.84
N ILE A 49 0.81 14.15 23.60
CA ILE A 49 2.17 14.23 23.04
C ILE A 49 3.05 15.22 23.79
N LEU A 50 2.52 16.37 24.21
CA LEU A 50 3.29 17.35 24.98
C LEU A 50 3.80 16.78 26.32
N GLY A 51 2.98 15.95 26.98
CA GLY A 51 3.41 15.21 28.18
C GLY A 51 4.58 14.28 27.88
N LEU A 52 4.44 13.43 26.85
CA LEU A 52 5.49 12.50 26.43
C LEU A 52 6.80 13.21 26.05
N ILE A 53 6.71 14.35 25.37
CA ILE A 53 7.87 15.18 24.99
C ILE A 53 8.63 15.63 26.23
N ARG A 54 7.92 16.11 27.26
CA ARG A 54 8.50 16.61 28.51
C ARG A 54 9.11 15.51 29.37
N ASP A 55 8.56 14.30 29.32
CA ASP A 55 9.05 13.15 30.08
C ASP A 55 10.29 12.48 29.43
N SER A 56 10.53 12.77 28.15
CA SER A 56 11.65 12.23 27.37
C SER A 56 12.92 13.08 27.47
N GLU A 57 14.09 12.43 27.41
CA GLU A 57 15.40 13.11 27.35
C GLU A 57 15.76 13.47 25.90
N VAL A 58 15.38 12.63 24.95
CA VAL A 58 15.63 12.79 23.51
C VAL A 58 14.35 12.46 22.74
N VAL A 59 13.97 13.35 21.82
CA VAL A 59 12.89 13.08 20.87
C VAL A 59 13.48 12.67 19.52
N LEU A 60 13.06 11.53 19.00
CA LEU A 60 13.38 11.03 17.68
C LEU A 60 12.22 11.33 16.72
N LEU A 61 12.48 12.02 15.61
CA LEU A 61 11.45 12.44 14.65
C LEU A 61 11.64 11.75 13.30
N SER A 62 10.75 10.83 12.94
CA SER A 62 10.77 10.16 11.63
C SER A 62 10.19 11.04 10.53
N ILE A 63 8.88 11.25 10.52
CA ILE A 63 8.14 12.17 9.65
C ILE A 63 7.03 12.73 10.54
N CYS A 64 7.01 14.04 10.75
CA CYS A 64 6.10 14.65 11.72
C CYS A 64 5.30 15.78 11.11
N ASN A 65 4.06 15.91 11.58
CA ASN A 65 3.29 17.15 11.47
C ASN A 65 4.16 18.30 12.00
N ARG A 66 4.20 19.42 11.27
CA ARG A 66 5.00 20.61 11.63
C ARG A 66 4.76 21.05 13.09
N SER A 67 3.52 21.00 13.57
CA SER A 67 3.17 21.34 14.95
C SER A 67 3.85 20.43 15.96
N ILE A 68 3.96 19.12 15.69
CA ILE A 68 4.71 18.20 16.57
C ILE A 68 6.19 18.54 16.57
N GLY A 69 6.76 18.84 15.40
CA GLY A 69 8.15 19.27 15.26
C GLY A 69 8.46 20.53 16.05
N GLU A 70 7.57 21.53 15.98
CA GLU A 70 7.66 22.78 16.74
C GLU A 70 7.53 22.56 18.26
N LEU A 71 6.64 21.67 18.70
CA LEU A 71 6.52 21.28 20.11
C LEU A 71 7.80 20.59 20.62
N ALA A 72 8.31 19.59 19.88
CA ALA A 72 9.55 18.90 20.23
C ALA A 72 10.74 19.88 20.30
N ARG A 73 10.87 20.74 19.28
CA ARG A 73 11.89 21.79 19.26
C ARG A 73 11.72 22.76 20.42
N SER A 74 10.53 23.06 20.88
CA SER A 74 10.30 24.03 21.97
C SER A 74 10.58 23.44 23.36
N TYR A 75 10.20 22.18 23.58
CA TYR A 75 10.16 21.60 24.94
C TYR A 75 11.20 20.51 25.22
N SER A 76 11.94 20.04 24.22
CA SER A 76 13.02 19.05 24.42
C SER A 76 14.41 19.67 24.37
N ASN A 77 15.32 19.06 25.14
CA ASN A 77 16.74 19.38 25.11
C ASN A 77 17.38 18.89 23.80
N TYR A 78 17.00 17.68 23.39
CA TYR A 78 17.48 17.07 22.15
C TYR A 78 16.33 16.60 21.25
N VAL A 79 16.47 16.90 19.97
CA VAL A 79 15.58 16.47 18.90
C VAL A 79 16.44 15.92 17.77
N VAL A 80 16.43 14.60 17.62
CA VAL A 80 17.17 13.89 16.57
C VAL A 80 16.23 13.60 15.41
N PRO A 81 16.45 14.21 14.24
CA PRO A 81 15.72 13.84 13.04
C PRO A 81 16.21 12.45 12.57
N LEU A 82 15.27 11.60 12.19
CA LEU A 82 15.54 10.28 11.59
C LEU A 82 15.40 10.31 10.06
N THR A 83 14.82 11.38 9.52
CA THR A 83 14.78 11.65 8.08
C THR A 83 15.22 13.09 7.79
N PRO A 84 15.68 13.39 6.57
CA PRO A 84 16.01 14.76 6.17
C PRO A 84 14.86 15.75 6.34
N TYR A 85 13.60 15.29 6.22
CA TYR A 85 12.41 16.14 6.35
C TYR A 85 12.23 16.71 7.76
N ALA A 86 12.71 16.02 8.79
CA ALA A 86 12.61 16.48 10.17
C ALA A 86 13.81 17.35 10.61
N ALA A 87 14.82 17.54 9.74
CA ALA A 87 16.07 18.17 10.09
C ALA A 87 15.93 19.64 10.54
N GLU A 88 14.92 20.35 10.06
CA GLU A 88 14.63 21.73 10.48
C GLU A 88 14.32 21.86 11.99
N PHE A 89 13.81 20.79 12.61
CA PHE A 89 13.46 20.77 14.04
C PHE A 89 14.63 20.32 14.93
N SER A 90 15.79 20.02 14.34
CA SER A 90 16.90 19.39 15.04
C SER A 90 17.48 20.24 16.18
N LYS A 91 17.80 19.54 17.27
CA LYS A 91 18.59 19.97 18.41
C LYS A 91 19.48 18.80 18.80
N ILE A 92 20.66 18.69 18.19
CA ILE A 92 21.51 17.49 18.30
C ILE A 92 22.86 17.83 18.92
N PRO A 93 23.52 16.87 19.59
CA PRO A 93 24.88 17.07 20.06
C PRO A 93 25.85 17.08 18.88
N THR A 94 26.99 17.75 19.04
CA THR A 94 27.97 17.99 17.97
C THR A 94 28.65 16.72 17.45
N ASN A 95 28.67 15.65 18.25
CA ASN A 95 29.24 14.35 17.90
C ASN A 95 28.26 13.41 17.18
N LEU A 96 27.01 13.82 16.93
CA LEU A 96 26.04 12.99 16.23
C LEU A 96 26.13 13.19 14.71
N ASP A 97 26.56 12.16 13.99
CA ASP A 97 26.48 12.09 12.53
C ASP A 97 25.05 11.77 12.07
N LEU A 98 24.38 12.77 11.48
CA LEU A 98 23.03 12.64 10.93
C LEU A 98 22.95 11.80 9.66
N ILE A 99 24.00 11.79 8.83
CA ILE A 99 24.02 10.96 7.61
C ILE A 99 23.97 9.50 8.02
N LYS A 100 24.71 9.13 9.07
CA LYS A 100 24.66 7.78 9.67
C LYS A 100 23.27 7.45 10.21
N VAL A 101 22.63 8.37 10.94
CA VAL A 101 21.25 8.18 11.45
C VAL A 101 20.28 7.93 10.29
N PHE A 102 20.34 8.75 9.24
CA PHE A 102 19.47 8.61 8.07
C PHE A 102 19.71 7.29 7.36
N ASN A 103 20.96 6.87 7.19
CA ASN A 103 21.28 5.60 6.55
C ASN A 103 20.74 4.39 7.32
N TYR A 104 20.79 4.37 8.65
CA TYR A 104 20.14 3.29 9.42
C TYR A 104 18.63 3.32 9.27
N TRP A 105 18.02 4.50 9.43
CA TRP A 105 16.57 4.63 9.48
C TRP A 105 15.90 4.34 8.14
N ASP A 106 16.51 4.82 7.06
CA ASP A 106 15.96 4.74 5.71
C ASP A 106 16.18 3.37 5.06
N ASN A 107 17.09 2.57 5.61
CA ASN A 107 17.33 1.17 5.23
C ASN A 107 16.92 0.23 6.37
N PRO A 108 15.66 0.18 6.80
CA PRO A 108 15.34 -0.54 8.02
C PRO A 108 15.51 -2.04 7.84
N SER A 109 16.30 -2.60 8.72
CA SER A 109 16.37 -4.02 9.01
C SER A 109 16.44 -4.16 10.52
N ARG A 110 16.25 -5.37 11.05
CA ARG A 110 16.36 -5.59 12.50
C ARG A 110 17.75 -5.17 13.00
N GLU A 111 18.78 -5.47 12.23
CA GLU A 111 20.17 -5.07 12.50
C GLU A 111 20.33 -3.55 12.48
N ASN A 112 19.89 -2.88 11.42
CA ASN A 112 20.03 -1.42 11.33
C ASN A 112 19.26 -0.67 12.43
N LEU A 113 18.06 -1.13 12.81
CA LEU A 113 17.31 -0.52 13.91
C LEU A 113 17.99 -0.78 15.27
N ARG A 114 18.55 -1.97 15.48
CA ARG A 114 19.35 -2.29 16.67
C ARG A 114 20.57 -1.39 16.77
N ASP A 115 21.35 -1.32 15.70
CA ASP A 115 22.61 -0.58 15.67
C ASP A 115 22.37 0.93 15.70
N LEU A 116 21.25 1.42 15.15
CA LEU A 116 20.79 2.80 15.35
C LEU A 116 20.52 3.12 16.82
N LEU A 117 19.76 2.27 17.53
CA LEU A 117 19.45 2.51 18.94
C LEU A 117 20.70 2.44 19.82
N VAL A 118 21.63 1.52 19.53
CA VAL A 118 22.93 1.44 20.21
C VAL A 118 23.79 2.67 19.91
N TYR A 119 23.86 3.10 18.65
CA TYR A 119 24.58 4.29 18.24
C TYR A 119 24.07 5.53 18.97
N LEU A 120 22.75 5.76 18.96
CA LEU A 120 22.13 6.87 19.69
C LEU A 120 22.40 6.76 21.20
N TYR A 121 22.23 5.57 21.78
CA TYR A 121 22.51 5.35 23.20
C TYR A 121 23.96 5.70 23.55
N ASN A 122 24.94 5.28 22.75
CA ASN A 122 26.35 5.63 22.93
C ASN A 122 26.59 7.13 22.81
N THR A 123 25.96 7.81 21.84
CA THR A 123 26.12 9.26 21.66
C THR A 123 25.73 10.04 22.92
N PHE A 124 24.67 9.63 23.61
CA PHE A 124 24.17 10.32 24.79
C PHE A 124 24.75 9.83 26.13
N THR A 125 25.28 8.61 26.19
CA THR A 125 25.76 8.01 27.46
C THR A 125 27.27 7.82 27.53
N GLY A 126 27.96 7.78 26.39
CA GLY A 126 29.38 7.42 26.33
C GLY A 126 29.68 5.96 26.67
N SER A 127 28.67 5.07 26.66
CA SER A 127 28.81 3.67 27.10
C SER A 127 29.68 2.78 26.21
N GLY A 128 29.94 3.17 24.96
CA GLY A 128 30.86 2.46 24.06
C GLY A 128 30.42 1.06 23.67
N VAL A 129 29.12 0.77 23.70
CA VAL A 129 28.58 -0.53 23.31
C VAL A 129 28.83 -0.76 21.81
N PRO A 130 29.37 -1.92 21.38
CA PRO A 130 29.63 -2.16 19.96
C PRO A 130 28.36 -2.10 19.10
N TYR A 131 28.48 -1.54 17.89
CA TYR A 131 27.45 -1.52 16.85
C TYR A 131 28.12 -1.62 15.47
N ASP A 132 27.40 -2.13 14.47
CA ASP A 132 27.87 -2.23 13.08
C ASP A 132 27.46 -0.99 12.28
N GLU A 133 28.23 -0.58 11.26
CA GLU A 133 27.86 0.52 10.35
C GLU A 133 26.57 0.23 9.54
N PRO A 134 25.84 1.27 9.07
CA PRO A 134 24.57 1.11 8.36
C PRO A 134 24.68 0.23 7.12
N LYS A 135 23.80 -0.76 7.00
CA LYS A 135 23.67 -1.62 5.82
C LYS A 135 22.68 -1.00 4.84
N VAL A 136 23.16 -0.51 3.70
CA VAL A 136 22.32 0.10 2.66
C VAL A 136 21.79 -0.96 1.70
N VAL A 137 20.52 -0.84 1.32
CA VAL A 137 19.86 -1.75 0.37
C VAL A 137 19.58 -1.05 -0.97
N PRO A 138 19.54 -1.79 -2.10
CA PRO A 138 19.21 -1.20 -3.39
C PRO A 138 17.81 -0.57 -3.39
N ASP A 139 17.61 0.47 -4.18
CA ASP A 139 16.32 1.19 -4.27
C ASP A 139 15.19 0.34 -4.84
N VAL A 140 15.53 -0.60 -5.72
CA VAL A 140 14.58 -1.50 -6.37
C VAL A 140 15.20 -2.88 -6.48
N GLY A 141 14.37 -3.91 -6.36
CA GLY A 141 14.85 -5.28 -6.44
C GLY A 141 13.76 -6.30 -6.18
N PHE A 142 14.19 -7.50 -5.80
CA PHE A 142 13.30 -8.60 -5.48
C PHE A 142 13.54 -9.07 -4.06
N VAL A 143 12.48 -9.57 -3.44
CA VAL A 143 12.54 -10.25 -2.15
C VAL A 143 11.81 -11.59 -2.21
N ASP A 144 12.17 -12.49 -1.31
CA ASP A 144 11.38 -13.68 -1.05
C ASP A 144 10.23 -13.39 -0.07
N GLU A 145 9.52 -14.45 0.33
CA GLU A 145 8.35 -14.36 1.23
C GLU A 145 8.70 -14.04 2.69
N GLU A 146 9.98 -14.12 3.02
CA GLU A 146 10.54 -13.74 4.31
C GLU A 146 11.17 -12.33 4.24
N LEU A 147 10.95 -11.60 3.14
CA LEU A 147 11.53 -10.29 2.84
C LEU A 147 13.06 -10.30 2.69
N LYS A 148 13.68 -11.46 2.41
CA LYS A 148 15.10 -11.53 2.11
C LYS A 148 15.35 -11.11 0.68
N PHE A 149 16.33 -10.22 0.48
CA PHE A 149 16.73 -9.76 -0.84
C PHE A 149 17.26 -10.91 -1.70
N ILE A 150 16.79 -10.99 -2.94
CA ILE A 150 17.23 -11.97 -3.93
C ILE A 150 17.67 -11.26 -5.22
N GLU A 151 18.68 -11.80 -5.89
CA GLU A 151 19.19 -11.20 -7.14
C GLU A 151 18.19 -11.36 -8.29
N LYS A 152 17.59 -12.54 -8.39
CA LYS A 152 16.63 -12.87 -9.45
C LYS A 152 15.56 -13.81 -8.92
N PRO A 153 14.27 -13.57 -9.23
CA PRO A 153 13.20 -14.48 -8.88
C PRO A 153 13.23 -15.75 -9.73
N VAL A 154 12.83 -16.87 -9.13
CA VAL A 154 12.73 -18.16 -9.81
C VAL A 154 11.25 -18.42 -10.12
N VAL A 155 10.93 -18.63 -11.41
CA VAL A 155 9.59 -19.01 -11.86
C VAL A 155 9.66 -20.42 -12.41
N SER A 156 9.29 -21.40 -11.59
CA SER A 156 9.50 -22.84 -11.86
C SER A 156 8.35 -23.53 -12.61
N ASN A 157 7.14 -22.97 -12.62
CA ASN A 157 5.97 -23.53 -13.31
C ASN A 157 5.10 -22.41 -13.92
N ARG A 158 4.65 -22.56 -15.17
CA ARG A 158 3.72 -21.61 -15.85
C ARG A 158 2.31 -22.17 -16.08
N GLU A 159 2.01 -23.38 -15.61
CA GLU A 159 0.65 -23.94 -15.65
C GLU A 159 -0.32 -23.16 -14.75
N ALA A 160 0.19 -22.69 -13.61
CA ALA A 160 -0.49 -21.74 -12.74
C ALA A 160 -0.18 -20.29 -13.18
N PRO A 161 -1.12 -19.35 -13.02
CA PRO A 161 -0.90 -17.95 -13.36
C PRO A 161 0.26 -17.35 -12.57
N LEU A 162 0.92 -16.33 -13.12
CA LEU A 162 1.99 -15.60 -12.44
C LEU A 162 1.49 -14.22 -11.98
N ILE A 163 1.59 -13.93 -10.69
CA ILE A 163 1.29 -12.62 -10.12
C ILE A 163 2.61 -11.94 -9.74
N ALA A 164 2.84 -10.73 -10.25
CA ALA A 164 3.87 -9.86 -9.70
C ALA A 164 3.26 -9.04 -8.55
N VAL A 165 3.84 -9.13 -7.36
CA VAL A 165 3.48 -8.29 -6.23
C VAL A 165 4.45 -7.13 -6.19
N LEU A 166 3.92 -5.91 -6.16
CA LEU A 166 4.71 -4.70 -6.03
C LEU A 166 4.53 -4.14 -4.61
N LEU A 167 5.65 -4.05 -3.89
CA LEU A 167 5.70 -3.55 -2.51
C LEU A 167 6.43 -2.21 -2.44
N TYR A 168 6.01 -1.35 -1.52
CA TYR A 168 6.78 -0.17 -1.15
C TYR A 168 7.78 -0.54 -0.05
N TYR A 169 9.08 -0.32 -0.28
CA TYR A 169 10.11 -0.47 0.73
C TYR A 169 10.40 0.86 1.44
N PRO A 170 10.44 0.89 2.78
CA PRO A 170 10.39 -0.26 3.66
C PRO A 170 8.99 -0.84 3.84
N THR A 171 8.88 -2.10 3.40
CA THR A 171 7.68 -2.93 3.50
C THR A 171 7.70 -3.49 4.89
N THR A 172 6.55 -3.49 5.51
CA THR A 172 6.39 -3.97 6.87
C THR A 172 6.02 -5.46 6.77
N PHE A 173 6.45 -6.29 7.72
CA PHE A 173 6.08 -7.72 7.75
C PHE A 173 4.55 -7.93 7.70
N GLU A 174 3.80 -6.93 8.13
CA GLU A 174 2.35 -6.88 8.13
C GLU A 174 1.75 -6.84 6.72
N GLU A 175 2.33 -6.11 5.76
CA GLU A 175 1.86 -6.12 4.36
C GLU A 175 2.07 -7.50 3.71
N VAL A 176 3.19 -8.15 4.03
CA VAL A 176 3.45 -9.54 3.62
C VAL A 176 2.48 -10.51 4.30
N SER A 177 2.06 -10.25 5.53
CA SER A 177 1.03 -11.06 6.19
C SER A 177 -0.31 -10.99 5.46
N ILE A 178 -0.67 -9.82 4.94
CA ILE A 178 -1.87 -9.66 4.10
C ILE A 178 -1.68 -10.40 2.77
N LEU A 179 -0.49 -10.33 2.16
CA LEU A 179 -0.17 -11.13 0.97
C LEU A 179 -0.39 -12.63 1.21
N LYS A 180 0.06 -13.15 2.35
CA LYS A 180 -0.13 -14.55 2.75
C LYS A 180 -1.62 -14.89 2.82
N MET A 181 -2.46 -14.01 3.36
CA MET A 181 -3.91 -14.20 3.36
C MET A 181 -4.53 -14.16 1.96
N VAL A 182 -4.09 -13.25 1.07
CA VAL A 182 -4.57 -13.22 -0.32
C VAL A 182 -4.29 -14.54 -1.04
N ARG A 183 -3.13 -15.13 -0.80
CA ARG A 183 -2.69 -16.41 -1.39
C ARG A 183 -3.54 -17.61 -0.99
N GLU A 184 -4.17 -17.59 0.18
CA GLU A 184 -5.13 -18.62 0.58
C GLU A 184 -6.33 -18.70 -0.37
N PHE A 185 -6.65 -17.61 -1.07
CA PHE A 185 -7.77 -17.52 -2.01
C PHE A 185 -7.35 -17.63 -3.49
N VAL A 186 -6.05 -17.56 -3.79
CA VAL A 186 -5.54 -17.42 -5.17
C VAL A 186 -4.41 -18.42 -5.39
N ASN A 187 -4.69 -19.45 -6.19
CA ASN A 187 -3.67 -20.43 -6.60
C ASN A 187 -2.85 -19.88 -7.79
N ALA A 188 -1.71 -19.29 -7.49
CA ALA A 188 -0.81 -18.68 -8.47
C ALA A 188 0.65 -18.80 -8.02
N ASN A 189 1.57 -18.59 -8.97
CA ASN A 189 2.95 -18.27 -8.67
C ASN A 189 3.09 -16.78 -8.35
N TYR A 190 4.08 -16.42 -7.55
CA TYR A 190 4.29 -15.05 -7.12
C TYR A 190 5.74 -14.65 -7.27
N VAL A 191 5.95 -13.42 -7.73
CA VAL A 191 7.24 -12.75 -7.68
C VAL A 191 7.04 -11.44 -6.94
N ILE A 192 7.86 -11.18 -5.94
CA ILE A 192 7.74 -9.97 -5.12
C ILE A 192 8.85 -9.00 -5.55
N ALA A 193 8.44 -7.92 -6.18
CA ALA A 193 9.29 -6.77 -6.48
C ALA A 193 9.04 -5.68 -5.45
N TYR A 194 10.09 -4.99 -5.04
CA TYR A 194 9.98 -3.86 -4.12
C TYR A 194 10.58 -2.60 -4.73
N SER A 195 10.12 -1.46 -4.23
CA SER A 195 10.61 -0.15 -4.62
C SER A 195 10.67 0.82 -3.43
N ARG A 196 11.77 1.54 -3.33
CA ARG A 196 11.98 2.67 -2.43
C ARG A 196 11.61 3.98 -3.12
N TYR A 197 11.18 4.95 -2.32
CA TYR A 197 10.86 6.32 -2.74
C TYR A 197 9.79 6.49 -3.84
N GLY A 198 9.13 5.41 -4.27
CA GLY A 198 8.13 5.44 -5.33
C GLY A 198 8.72 5.25 -6.73
N LEU A 199 9.79 4.46 -6.87
CA LEU A 199 10.36 3.99 -8.14
C LEU A 199 9.72 2.67 -8.63
N TYR A 200 8.39 2.61 -8.58
CA TYR A 200 7.56 1.45 -8.93
C TYR A 200 7.77 0.94 -10.37
N ALA A 201 7.80 1.83 -11.35
CA ALA A 201 8.08 1.51 -12.74
C ALA A 201 9.48 0.91 -12.87
N ASN A 202 10.48 1.42 -12.15
CA ASN A 202 11.83 0.82 -12.13
C ASN A 202 11.81 -0.60 -11.56
N ALA A 203 11.07 -0.85 -10.48
CA ALA A 203 10.92 -2.20 -9.92
C ALA A 203 10.24 -3.16 -10.90
N LEU A 204 9.19 -2.71 -11.60
CA LEU A 204 8.52 -3.50 -12.63
C LEU A 204 9.36 -3.68 -13.89
N ASN A 205 10.20 -2.70 -14.26
CA ASN A 205 11.14 -2.82 -15.37
C ASN A 205 12.18 -3.91 -15.12
N LYS A 206 12.61 -4.13 -13.87
CA LYS A 206 13.46 -5.27 -13.51
C LYS A 206 12.81 -6.62 -13.82
N LEU A 207 11.48 -6.75 -13.74
CA LEU A 207 10.79 -7.97 -14.18
C LEU A 207 10.92 -8.16 -15.68
N ILE A 208 10.72 -7.08 -16.46
CA ILE A 208 10.84 -7.11 -17.92
C ILE A 208 12.27 -7.46 -18.34
N GLU A 209 13.27 -6.84 -17.72
CA GLU A 209 14.71 -7.14 -17.93
C GLU A 209 15.05 -8.60 -17.59
N ALA A 210 14.40 -9.16 -16.56
CA ALA A 210 14.55 -10.56 -16.19
C ALA A 210 13.80 -11.53 -17.13
N GLY A 211 13.04 -11.03 -18.13
CA GLY A 211 12.21 -11.81 -19.03
C GLY A 211 10.89 -12.29 -18.42
N ILE A 212 10.43 -11.62 -17.36
CA ILE A 212 9.28 -12.03 -16.55
C ILE A 212 8.08 -11.15 -16.86
N TYR A 213 7.08 -11.75 -17.49
CA TYR A 213 5.80 -11.12 -17.81
C TYR A 213 4.68 -11.78 -16.99
N PRO A 214 4.15 -11.08 -15.96
CA PRO A 214 3.10 -11.61 -15.11
C PRO A 214 1.73 -11.55 -15.79
N ASP A 215 0.82 -12.41 -15.35
CA ASP A 215 -0.58 -12.43 -15.73
C ASP A 215 -1.41 -11.36 -15.04
N LEU A 216 -0.89 -10.79 -13.94
CA LEU A 216 -1.48 -9.71 -13.16
C LEU A 216 -0.40 -9.05 -12.29
N VAL A 217 -0.49 -7.74 -12.09
CA VAL A 217 0.29 -7.04 -11.05
C VAL A 217 -0.63 -6.73 -9.88
N LEU A 218 -0.21 -7.13 -8.68
CA LEU A 218 -0.85 -6.80 -7.42
C LEU A 218 -0.04 -5.72 -6.72
N ASP A 219 -0.59 -4.52 -6.68
CA ASP A 219 0.04 -3.32 -6.14
C ASP A 219 -0.38 -3.10 -4.68
N PHE A 220 0.59 -3.20 -3.76
CA PHE A 220 0.45 -2.85 -2.33
C PHE A 220 1.25 -1.60 -1.97
N THR A 221 1.64 -0.80 -2.96
CA THR A 221 2.42 0.40 -2.70
C THR A 221 1.59 1.46 -1.99
N TYR A 222 2.27 2.35 -1.29
CA TYR A 222 1.65 3.40 -0.50
C TYR A 222 1.07 4.56 -1.33
N LYS A 223 1.59 4.80 -2.53
CA LYS A 223 1.16 5.87 -3.44
C LYS A 223 1.41 5.47 -4.90
N GLY A 224 0.90 6.23 -5.87
CA GLY A 224 1.39 6.15 -7.28
C GLY A 224 2.78 6.77 -7.48
N GLU A 225 3.26 6.87 -8.72
CA GLU A 225 4.46 7.60 -9.18
C GLU A 225 4.11 9.02 -9.69
N PRO A 226 3.73 9.98 -8.81
CA PRO A 226 3.19 11.27 -9.25
C PRO A 226 4.16 12.12 -10.06
N SER A 227 5.47 11.91 -9.90
CA SER A 227 6.47 12.68 -10.65
C SER A 227 6.57 12.24 -12.12
N PHE A 228 6.17 11.00 -12.45
CA PHE A 228 6.40 10.41 -13.77
C PHE A 228 5.28 9.44 -14.20
N PRO A 229 4.00 9.88 -14.26
CA PRO A 229 2.89 9.00 -14.62
C PRO A 229 3.06 8.33 -16.00
N GLU A 230 3.67 9.02 -16.96
CA GLU A 230 3.98 8.46 -18.29
C GLU A 230 4.95 7.25 -18.22
N THR A 231 5.89 7.25 -17.29
CA THR A 231 6.83 6.13 -17.09
C THR A 231 6.10 4.91 -16.54
N ALA A 232 5.22 5.09 -15.55
CA ALA A 232 4.36 4.04 -15.03
C ALA A 232 3.45 3.48 -16.14
N ILE A 233 2.75 4.34 -16.87
CA ILE A 233 1.85 3.96 -17.97
C ILE A 233 2.60 3.18 -19.06
N SER A 234 3.78 3.66 -19.47
CA SER A 234 4.64 2.96 -20.45
C SER A 234 5.03 1.56 -19.95
N THR A 235 5.39 1.44 -18.69
CA THR A 235 5.76 0.16 -18.06
C THR A 235 4.58 -0.79 -18.01
N TYR A 236 3.39 -0.33 -17.59
CA TYR A 236 2.17 -1.13 -17.56
C TYR A 236 1.76 -1.59 -18.97
N ARG A 237 1.86 -0.72 -19.99
CA ARG A 237 1.62 -1.09 -21.39
C ARG A 237 2.58 -2.18 -21.88
N ARG A 238 3.85 -2.12 -21.51
CA ARG A 238 4.86 -3.15 -21.87
C ARG A 238 4.60 -4.49 -21.19
N LEU A 239 4.15 -4.48 -19.92
CA LEU A 239 3.71 -5.69 -19.22
C LEU A 239 2.41 -6.26 -19.81
N ASN A 240 1.57 -5.37 -20.38
CA ASN A 240 0.28 -5.69 -20.98
C ASN A 240 -0.59 -6.55 -20.05
N THR A 241 -0.77 -6.08 -18.81
CA THR A 241 -1.55 -6.77 -17.79
C THR A 241 -2.30 -5.78 -16.90
N VAL A 242 -3.32 -6.27 -16.21
CA VAL A 242 -4.05 -5.46 -15.24
C VAL A 242 -3.19 -5.27 -13.98
N VAL A 243 -3.21 -4.04 -13.46
CA VAL A 243 -2.62 -3.70 -12.18
C VAL A 243 -3.78 -3.48 -11.21
N LEU A 244 -3.92 -4.35 -10.22
CA LEU A 244 -4.94 -4.22 -9.17
C LEU A 244 -4.32 -3.68 -7.90
N ARG A 245 -5.04 -2.79 -7.19
CA ARG A 245 -4.55 -2.24 -5.92
C ARG A 245 -5.20 -2.89 -4.70
N GLY A 246 -4.37 -3.46 -3.85
CA GLY A 246 -4.71 -3.75 -2.47
C GLY A 246 -4.35 -2.59 -1.57
N LEU A 247 -5.33 -1.76 -1.25
CA LEU A 247 -5.15 -0.53 -0.50
C LEU A 247 -5.03 -0.82 1.00
N VAL A 248 -3.91 -0.40 1.59
CA VAL A 248 -3.66 -0.45 3.04
C VAL A 248 -3.72 0.96 3.58
N MET A 249 -4.63 1.27 4.51
CA MET A 249 -4.75 2.62 5.05
C MET A 249 -3.57 2.96 5.97
N HIS A 250 -2.99 4.15 5.81
CA HIS A 250 -1.88 4.61 6.63
C HIS A 250 -2.17 5.89 7.41
N ALA A 251 -3.28 6.58 7.13
CA ALA A 251 -3.67 7.79 7.86
C ALA A 251 -4.84 7.56 8.83
N ASP A 252 -5.48 6.39 8.80
CA ASP A 252 -6.57 6.06 9.73
C ASP A 252 -6.53 4.61 10.21
N ASP A 253 -7.20 4.37 11.34
CA ASP A 253 -7.40 3.03 11.88
C ASP A 253 -8.67 2.37 11.31
N VAL A 254 -8.69 1.04 11.33
CA VAL A 254 -9.77 0.24 10.74
C VAL A 254 -11.13 0.54 11.39
N GLU A 255 -11.16 0.76 12.71
CA GLU A 255 -12.39 1.08 13.44
C GLU A 255 -12.98 2.42 12.98
N SER A 256 -12.13 3.46 12.86
CA SER A 256 -12.53 4.78 12.39
C SER A 256 -13.04 4.74 10.94
N TRP A 257 -12.38 3.98 10.06
CA TRP A 257 -12.83 3.78 8.69
C TRP A 257 -14.20 3.07 8.60
N GLN A 258 -14.43 2.02 9.40
CA GLN A 258 -15.70 1.29 9.42
C GLN A 258 -16.87 2.15 9.92
N ALA A 259 -16.62 3.05 10.87
CA ALA A 259 -17.62 3.97 11.39
C ALA A 259 -17.89 5.17 10.47
N SER A 260 -17.01 5.43 9.50
CA SER A 260 -17.09 6.57 8.60
C SER A 260 -18.03 6.31 7.42
N PRO A 261 -19.14 7.07 7.25
CA PRO A 261 -19.98 6.95 6.07
C PRO A 261 -19.28 7.42 4.79
N GLN A 262 -18.23 8.24 4.91
CA GLN A 262 -17.41 8.71 3.80
C GLN A 262 -16.37 7.67 3.35
N GLY A 263 -15.99 6.74 4.23
CA GLY A 263 -14.91 5.78 4.01
C GLY A 263 -13.53 6.41 4.20
N LEU A 264 -12.69 6.40 3.16
CA LEU A 264 -11.30 6.86 3.22
C LEU A 264 -11.21 8.35 3.56
N ASN A 265 -10.19 8.70 4.36
CA ASN A 265 -9.81 10.10 4.54
C ASN A 265 -9.21 10.68 3.23
N PHE A 266 -9.16 12.01 3.13
CA PHE A 266 -8.66 12.70 1.93
C PHE A 266 -7.24 12.28 1.53
N PHE A 267 -6.37 12.04 2.51
CA PHE A 267 -4.98 11.70 2.26
C PHE A 267 -4.83 10.31 1.62
N ASP A 268 -5.47 9.29 2.19
CA ASP A 268 -5.49 7.94 1.61
C ASP A 268 -6.24 7.93 0.27
N LEU A 269 -7.32 8.69 0.12
CA LEU A 269 -8.04 8.83 -1.17
C LEU A 269 -7.14 9.42 -2.26
N MET A 270 -6.41 10.50 -1.95
CA MET A 270 -5.53 11.18 -2.89
C MET A 270 -4.42 10.20 -3.33
N PHE A 271 -3.63 9.69 -2.39
CA PHE A 271 -2.43 8.91 -2.71
C PHE A 271 -2.70 7.48 -3.17
N GLN A 272 -3.77 6.84 -2.70
CA GLN A 272 -4.02 5.42 -2.97
C GLN A 272 -5.15 5.14 -3.96
N VAL A 273 -5.94 6.15 -4.35
CA VAL A 273 -7.00 6.01 -5.36
C VAL A 273 -6.76 6.96 -6.53
N ILE A 274 -6.81 8.27 -6.30
CA ILE A 274 -6.79 9.27 -7.39
C ILE A 274 -5.49 9.22 -8.19
N MET A 275 -4.33 9.23 -7.50
CA MET A 275 -3.03 9.18 -8.19
C MET A 275 -2.86 7.88 -8.99
N PRO A 276 -3.05 6.68 -8.40
CA PRO A 276 -2.95 5.43 -9.15
C PRO A 276 -3.94 5.30 -10.31
N GLU A 277 -5.16 5.85 -10.19
CA GLU A 277 -6.14 5.82 -11.28
C GLU A 277 -5.66 6.60 -12.52
N ILE A 278 -4.93 7.70 -12.34
CA ILE A 278 -4.30 8.46 -13.45
C ILE A 278 -3.28 7.59 -14.19
N GLU A 279 -2.63 6.66 -13.49
CA GLU A 279 -1.63 5.74 -14.04
C GLU A 279 -2.25 4.49 -14.67
N GLY A 280 -3.58 4.30 -14.54
CA GLY A 280 -4.30 3.12 -15.03
C GLY A 280 -4.30 1.93 -14.06
N VAL A 281 -3.97 2.16 -12.78
CA VAL A 281 -4.16 1.15 -11.73
C VAL A 281 -5.65 1.02 -11.45
N ALA A 282 -6.14 -0.21 -11.45
CA ALA A 282 -7.56 -0.51 -11.42
C ALA A 282 -8.02 -1.01 -10.05
N GLU A 283 -9.29 -0.72 -9.74
CA GLU A 283 -10.07 -1.36 -8.68
C GLU A 283 -9.41 -1.39 -7.29
N PRO A 284 -9.18 -0.22 -6.68
CA PRO A 284 -8.66 -0.19 -5.32
C PRO A 284 -9.63 -0.87 -4.36
N VAL A 285 -9.13 -1.85 -3.61
CA VAL A 285 -9.86 -2.52 -2.53
C VAL A 285 -9.15 -2.24 -1.22
N VAL A 286 -9.82 -1.60 -0.27
CA VAL A 286 -9.31 -1.43 1.11
C VAL A 286 -9.20 -2.80 1.77
N ILE A 287 -7.99 -3.30 2.00
CA ILE A 287 -7.75 -4.65 2.54
C ILE A 287 -7.16 -4.66 3.94
N GLY A 288 -6.73 -3.50 4.45
CA GLY A 288 -6.15 -3.37 5.78
C GLY A 288 -5.98 -1.92 6.17
N GLY A 289 -5.59 -1.70 7.42
CA GLY A 289 -5.31 -0.37 7.95
C GLY A 289 -4.65 -0.45 9.31
N ILE A 290 -4.46 0.71 9.95
CA ILE A 290 -3.87 0.74 11.29
C ILE A 290 -4.80 0.04 12.29
N GLY A 291 -4.22 -0.81 13.12
CA GLY A 291 -4.94 -1.48 14.20
C GLY A 291 -4.04 -1.80 15.39
N ARG A 292 -4.68 -2.10 16.51
CA ARG A 292 -3.99 -2.57 17.72
C ARG A 292 -3.61 -4.04 17.54
N LEU A 293 -2.32 -4.36 17.65
CA LEU A 293 -1.83 -5.73 17.62
C LEU A 293 -1.90 -6.36 19.01
N ARG A 294 -1.26 -5.71 19.99
CA ARG A 294 -1.17 -6.14 21.39
C ARG A 294 -0.74 -4.98 22.28
N ARG A 295 -0.81 -5.18 23.60
CA ARG A 295 -0.09 -4.32 24.54
C ARG A 295 1.37 -4.74 24.58
N SER A 296 2.29 -3.79 24.49
CA SER A 296 3.72 -4.06 24.64
C SER A 296 4.11 -4.01 26.12
N ASP A 297 5.01 -4.89 26.51
CA ASP A 297 5.67 -4.92 27.82
C ASP A 297 7.02 -4.16 27.81
N VAL A 298 7.58 -3.91 26.62
CA VAL A 298 8.85 -3.18 26.46
C VAL A 298 8.67 -1.76 25.93
N LEU A 299 7.63 -1.52 25.13
CA LEU A 299 7.17 -0.17 24.76
C LEU A 299 6.07 0.23 25.73
N ASN A 300 6.08 1.47 26.23
CA ASN A 300 5.05 1.90 27.19
C ASN A 300 3.74 2.26 26.46
N GLY A 301 2.99 1.25 26.00
CA GLY A 301 1.70 1.44 25.35
C GLY A 301 1.22 0.29 24.47
N ASP A 302 0.25 0.61 23.62
CA ASP A 302 -0.24 -0.32 22.60
C ASP A 302 0.70 -0.36 21.40
N LEU A 303 1.04 -1.58 20.99
CA LEU A 303 1.72 -1.86 19.75
C LEU A 303 0.69 -1.77 18.62
N LEU A 304 0.84 -0.76 17.76
CA LEU A 304 0.05 -0.62 16.55
C LEU A 304 0.82 -1.19 15.37
N GLY A 305 0.08 -1.73 14.42
CA GLY A 305 0.59 -2.21 13.15
C GLY A 305 -0.52 -2.19 12.10
N ILE A 306 -0.26 -2.80 10.95
CA ILE A 306 -1.30 -2.99 9.95
C ILE A 306 -2.08 -4.27 10.28
N VAL A 307 -3.40 -4.18 10.29
CA VAL A 307 -4.30 -5.32 10.47
C VAL A 307 -5.14 -5.54 9.21
N PRO A 308 -5.38 -6.80 8.80
CA PRO A 308 -6.21 -7.12 7.65
C PRO A 308 -7.69 -6.89 7.93
N ILE A 309 -8.45 -6.61 6.86
CA ILE A 309 -9.91 -6.60 6.84
C ILE A 309 -10.36 -7.83 6.05
N ASN A 310 -10.67 -8.92 6.77
CA ASN A 310 -10.77 -10.27 6.22
C ASN A 310 -11.77 -10.40 5.04
N ASP A 311 -12.95 -9.78 5.11
CA ASP A 311 -13.94 -9.83 4.02
C ASP A 311 -13.43 -9.13 2.76
N ARG A 312 -12.61 -8.08 2.92
CA ARG A 312 -12.03 -7.32 1.82
C ARG A 312 -10.84 -8.01 1.19
N VAL A 313 -10.00 -8.66 1.99
CA VAL A 313 -8.93 -9.55 1.49
C VAL A 313 -9.55 -10.66 0.62
N ARG A 314 -10.65 -11.28 1.09
CA ARG A 314 -11.40 -12.26 0.30
C ARG A 314 -11.98 -11.66 -0.98
N ARG A 315 -12.55 -10.45 -0.91
CA ARG A 315 -13.06 -9.73 -2.09
C ARG A 315 -11.95 -9.51 -3.12
N LEU A 316 -10.78 -9.05 -2.70
CA LEU A 316 -9.62 -8.84 -3.57
C LEU A 316 -9.17 -10.16 -4.21
N GLY A 317 -9.03 -11.24 -3.43
CA GLY A 317 -8.73 -12.58 -3.97
C GLY A 317 -9.76 -13.03 -5.03
N GLY A 318 -11.04 -12.76 -4.78
CA GLY A 318 -12.10 -12.94 -5.78
C GLY A 318 -11.85 -12.15 -7.06
N ARG A 319 -11.58 -10.84 -6.97
CA ARG A 319 -11.27 -9.99 -8.15
C ARG A 319 -10.08 -10.51 -8.93
N ILE A 320 -8.99 -10.87 -8.25
CA ILE A 320 -7.79 -11.45 -8.85
C ILE A 320 -8.15 -12.71 -9.66
N ASN A 321 -8.88 -13.66 -9.06
CA ASN A 321 -9.29 -14.89 -9.75
C ASN A 321 -10.11 -14.64 -11.03
N HIS A 322 -10.99 -13.63 -11.02
CA HIS A 322 -11.77 -13.27 -12.22
C HIS A 322 -10.88 -12.69 -13.32
N TRP A 323 -9.93 -11.82 -13.00
CA TRP A 323 -8.97 -11.27 -13.96
C TRP A 323 -8.04 -12.34 -14.55
N LEU A 324 -7.52 -13.23 -13.71
CA LEU A 324 -6.70 -14.36 -14.18
C LEU A 324 -7.51 -15.32 -15.05
N SER A 325 -8.77 -15.59 -14.69
CA SER A 325 -9.67 -16.39 -15.52
C SER A 325 -9.94 -15.72 -16.87
N LEU A 326 -10.18 -14.40 -16.87
CA LEU A 326 -10.41 -13.63 -18.10
C LEU A 326 -9.20 -13.68 -19.04
N ARG A 327 -7.98 -13.58 -18.50
CA ARG A 327 -6.74 -13.65 -19.29
C ARG A 327 -6.52 -15.02 -19.93
N ARG A 328 -6.91 -16.10 -19.25
CA ARG A 328 -6.69 -17.48 -19.70
C ARG A 328 -7.81 -18.06 -20.57
N LYS A 329 -9.04 -17.56 -20.47
CA LYS A 329 -10.17 -18.04 -21.28
C LYS A 329 -9.97 -17.68 -22.75
N SER A 330 -10.32 -18.61 -23.64
CA SER A 330 -10.47 -18.30 -25.07
C SER A 330 -11.60 -17.28 -25.27
N ASN A 331 -11.56 -16.49 -26.35
CA ASN A 331 -12.64 -15.52 -26.62
C ASN A 331 -14.01 -16.20 -26.79
N ARG A 332 -14.04 -17.41 -27.34
CA ARG A 332 -15.26 -18.20 -27.53
C ARG A 332 -15.96 -18.55 -26.22
N ASP A 333 -15.19 -18.77 -25.15
CA ASP A 333 -15.72 -19.16 -23.84
C ASP A 333 -16.03 -17.98 -22.91
N LYS A 334 -15.68 -16.76 -23.32
CA LYS A 334 -15.97 -15.54 -22.57
C LYS A 334 -17.43 -15.15 -22.74
N ARG A 335 -18.10 -14.91 -21.63
CA ARG A 335 -19.47 -14.39 -21.57
C ARG A 335 -19.43 -12.95 -21.11
N ILE A 336 -19.92 -12.02 -21.93
CA ILE A 336 -19.91 -10.59 -21.68
C ILE A 336 -21.35 -10.14 -21.46
N ALA A 337 -21.59 -9.43 -20.36
CA ALA A 337 -22.86 -8.74 -20.12
C ALA A 337 -22.71 -7.27 -20.52
N ILE A 338 -23.64 -6.75 -21.33
CA ILE A 338 -23.75 -5.33 -21.65
C ILE A 338 -24.97 -4.81 -20.91
N ILE A 339 -24.76 -3.86 -20.00
CA ILE A 339 -25.83 -3.31 -19.16
C ILE A 339 -26.22 -1.94 -19.73
N ILE A 340 -27.49 -1.80 -20.15
CA ILE A 340 -28.04 -0.55 -20.69
C ILE A 340 -28.87 0.12 -19.60
N TYR A 341 -28.53 1.38 -19.29
CA TYR A 341 -29.30 2.16 -18.33
C TYR A 341 -30.63 2.61 -18.95
N ASN A 342 -31.71 2.53 -18.16
CA ASN A 342 -33.05 2.96 -18.59
C ASN A 342 -33.68 3.83 -17.50
N TYR A 343 -33.26 5.10 -17.43
CA TYR A 343 -33.85 6.09 -16.53
C TYR A 343 -33.98 7.45 -17.22
N PRO A 344 -35.14 8.14 -17.12
CA PRO A 344 -36.38 7.65 -16.51
C PRO A 344 -36.93 6.42 -17.23
N PRO A 345 -37.63 5.49 -16.54
CA PRO A 345 -38.05 4.23 -17.12
C PRO A 345 -39.05 4.43 -18.27
N GLY A 346 -39.08 3.47 -19.19
CA GLY A 346 -39.96 3.48 -20.35
C GLY A 346 -39.26 3.08 -21.64
N GLU A 347 -39.98 2.47 -22.56
CA GLU A 347 -39.44 1.94 -23.82
C GLU A 347 -38.80 3.02 -24.70
N HIS A 348 -39.35 4.24 -24.67
CA HIS A 348 -38.85 5.40 -25.43
C HIS A 348 -37.53 5.99 -24.88
N ASN A 349 -37.11 5.58 -23.67
CA ASN A 349 -35.89 6.06 -23.00
C ASN A 349 -34.77 5.02 -23.01
N LEU A 350 -35.02 3.82 -23.54
CA LEU A 350 -34.02 2.76 -23.59
C LEU A 350 -32.77 3.23 -24.34
N GLY A 351 -31.62 3.16 -23.67
CA GLY A 351 -30.35 3.55 -24.28
C GLY A 351 -30.19 5.05 -24.54
N ARG A 352 -30.94 5.91 -23.85
CA ARG A 352 -30.65 7.35 -23.88
C ARG A 352 -29.43 7.66 -23.01
N ALA A 353 -28.38 8.18 -23.64
CA ALA A 353 -27.19 8.71 -22.98
C ALA A 353 -26.80 10.05 -23.62
N SER A 354 -26.20 10.95 -22.82
CA SER A 354 -25.77 12.25 -23.33
C SER A 354 -24.70 12.09 -24.41
N TYR A 355 -24.99 12.60 -25.62
CA TYR A 355 -24.08 12.60 -26.77
C TYR A 355 -23.59 11.21 -27.24
N LEU A 356 -24.30 10.13 -26.89
CA LEU A 356 -23.96 8.76 -27.28
C LEU A 356 -25.19 8.03 -27.83
N ASP A 357 -25.10 7.56 -29.07
CA ASP A 357 -26.06 6.61 -29.62
C ASP A 357 -25.74 5.21 -29.06
N VAL A 358 -26.36 4.86 -27.93
CA VAL A 358 -26.08 3.62 -27.21
C VAL A 358 -26.41 2.40 -28.06
N ILE A 359 -27.54 2.42 -28.78
CA ILE A 359 -28.01 1.27 -29.55
C ILE A 359 -27.08 0.97 -30.71
N GLU A 360 -26.70 2.00 -31.49
CA GLU A 360 -25.73 1.81 -32.58
C GLU A 360 -24.34 1.44 -32.04
N SER A 361 -23.93 2.02 -30.91
CA SER A 361 -22.66 1.63 -30.26
C SER A 361 -22.65 0.16 -29.84
N VAL A 362 -23.75 -0.35 -29.28
CA VAL A 362 -23.87 -1.77 -28.92
C VAL A 362 -23.78 -2.66 -30.17
N LYS A 363 -24.43 -2.30 -31.27
CA LYS A 363 -24.30 -3.06 -32.54
C LYS A 363 -22.85 -3.11 -33.02
N VAL A 364 -22.13 -1.99 -32.97
CA VAL A 364 -20.70 -1.92 -33.31
C VAL A 364 -19.86 -2.80 -32.39
N ILE A 365 -20.10 -2.78 -31.08
CA ILE A 365 -19.41 -3.62 -30.11
C ILE A 365 -19.68 -5.11 -30.38
N LEU A 366 -20.93 -5.51 -30.61
CA LEU A 366 -21.31 -6.90 -30.89
C LEU A 366 -20.63 -7.42 -32.15
N LYS A 367 -20.59 -6.60 -33.22
CA LYS A 367 -19.86 -6.92 -34.44
C LYS A 367 -18.36 -7.12 -34.18
N ALA A 368 -17.73 -6.20 -33.45
CA ALA A 368 -16.31 -6.28 -33.11
C ALA A 368 -15.98 -7.51 -32.24
N LEU A 369 -16.86 -7.88 -31.30
CA LEU A 369 -16.72 -9.09 -30.48
C LEU A 369 -16.80 -10.35 -31.35
N ARG A 370 -17.78 -10.45 -32.26
CA ARG A 370 -17.86 -11.58 -33.19
C ARG A 370 -16.61 -11.69 -34.05
N ASP A 371 -16.17 -10.58 -34.65
CA ASP A 371 -14.98 -10.55 -35.51
C ASP A 371 -13.69 -10.94 -34.73
N ALA A 372 -13.67 -10.71 -33.42
CA ALA A 372 -12.61 -11.16 -32.50
C ALA A 372 -12.77 -12.61 -31.98
N GLY A 373 -13.77 -13.36 -32.46
CA GLY A 373 -13.97 -14.78 -32.15
C GLY A 373 -14.79 -15.08 -30.89
N TYR A 374 -15.53 -14.10 -30.36
CA TYR A 374 -16.50 -14.34 -29.29
C TYR A 374 -17.75 -15.04 -29.83
N ALA A 375 -18.45 -15.80 -28.98
CA ALA A 375 -19.70 -16.47 -29.33
C ALA A 375 -20.88 -15.47 -29.34
N VAL A 376 -20.99 -14.70 -30.44
CA VAL A 376 -21.99 -13.65 -30.64
C VAL A 376 -22.53 -13.75 -32.07
N ASP A 377 -23.86 -13.75 -32.21
CA ASP A 377 -24.54 -13.73 -33.51
C ASP A 377 -24.54 -12.32 -34.13
N ASP A 378 -24.96 -12.19 -35.39
CA ASP A 378 -25.17 -10.87 -36.00
C ASP A 378 -26.20 -10.05 -35.19
N PRO A 379 -25.90 -8.78 -34.86
CA PRO A 379 -26.87 -7.95 -34.17
C PRO A 379 -28.10 -7.72 -35.07
N PRO A 380 -29.32 -7.77 -34.50
CA PRO A 380 -30.54 -7.50 -35.27
C PRO A 380 -30.55 -6.08 -35.82
N SER A 381 -31.23 -5.90 -36.97
CA SER A 381 -31.40 -4.57 -37.59
C SER A 381 -32.10 -3.59 -36.64
N ASP A 382 -33.08 -4.08 -35.86
CA ASP A 382 -33.79 -3.34 -34.83
C ASP A 382 -33.55 -3.96 -33.45
N LEU A 383 -32.44 -3.55 -32.82
CA LEU A 383 -32.03 -4.05 -31.51
C LEU A 383 -32.98 -3.62 -30.38
N VAL A 384 -33.59 -2.43 -30.47
CA VAL A 384 -34.54 -1.94 -29.46
C VAL A 384 -35.75 -2.85 -29.40
N LYS A 385 -36.31 -3.18 -30.56
CA LYS A 385 -37.45 -4.08 -30.66
C LYS A 385 -37.17 -5.47 -30.10
N GLU A 386 -35.98 -6.02 -30.34
CA GLU A 386 -35.58 -7.33 -29.80
C GLU A 386 -35.37 -7.28 -28.28
N LEU A 387 -34.79 -6.21 -27.73
CA LEU A 387 -34.67 -6.01 -26.29
C LEU A 387 -36.04 -5.92 -25.59
N ILE A 388 -36.98 -5.18 -26.19
CA ILE A 388 -38.36 -5.05 -25.67
C ILE A 388 -39.09 -6.40 -25.75
N ARG A 389 -39.05 -7.08 -26.90
CA ARG A 389 -39.65 -8.41 -27.09
C ARG A 389 -39.11 -9.46 -26.12
N GLY A 390 -37.82 -9.36 -25.79
CA GLY A 390 -37.16 -10.25 -24.83
C GLY A 390 -37.50 -9.93 -23.36
N GLY A 391 -38.26 -8.87 -23.06
CA GLY A 391 -38.56 -8.45 -21.70
C GLY A 391 -37.34 -7.95 -20.91
N ILE A 392 -36.27 -7.54 -21.61
CA ILE A 392 -34.98 -7.14 -21.00
C ILE A 392 -34.96 -5.62 -20.74
N VAL A 393 -36.12 -5.05 -20.40
CA VAL A 393 -36.30 -3.61 -20.16
C VAL A 393 -37.09 -3.38 -18.88
N ASN A 394 -36.72 -2.35 -18.12
CA ASN A 394 -37.53 -1.85 -17.01
C ASN A 394 -38.80 -1.19 -17.59
N SER A 395 -39.83 -2.00 -17.86
CA SER A 395 -41.15 -1.51 -18.26
C SER A 395 -42.01 -1.28 -17.01
N PRO A 396 -42.72 -0.13 -16.90
CA PRO A 396 -43.64 0.13 -15.80
C PRO A 396 -44.85 -0.83 -15.76
N GLU A 397 -45.09 -1.64 -16.81
CA GLU A 397 -46.10 -2.70 -16.78
C GLU A 397 -45.64 -3.98 -16.04
N TYR A 398 -44.34 -4.14 -15.76
CA TYR A 398 -43.74 -5.37 -15.21
C TYR A 398 -43.08 -5.17 -13.84
N VAL A 399 -43.49 -4.15 -13.08
CA VAL A 399 -43.07 -3.89 -11.69
C VAL A 399 -44.21 -4.14 -10.71
#